data_AF-A0A195BVT3-F1
#
_entry.id   AF-A0A195BVT3-F1
#
_cell.length_a   1.000
_cell.length_b   1.000
_cell.length_c   1.000
_cell.angle_alpha   90.00
_cell.angle_beta   90.00
_cell.angle_gamma   90.00
#
_symmetry.space_group_name_H-M   'P 1'
#
loop_
_entity.id
_entity.type
_entity.pdbx_description
1 polymer ?
#
loop_
_entity_poly.entity_id
_entity_poly.type
_entity_poly.pdbx_seq_one_letter_code
_entity_poly.pdbx_strand_id
1 'polypeptide(L)'
;MTLPPLFSCHFPSYMKNCFNNEVDILWYQPEFTQSRYPPGQKLSEACTLICLLVAVRISRGNVSIYDIENCLRLNIIVAEAIIEGNTIHAWLIKKKLISHPYLNTEDALKHGGKSLNILKEWKFNIFHEEIETSLYKNINIFLHEWYKNPKCHTLFMLLITCGRTILFIFQQTTSKVTLFDSHSHTTDNSNHGLVIAQTTIDKLESLCNWYIQDVLKNCYNIHANKYELAFLYSYPQCNGHNRISCECKKIL
;
A
#
# COMPACT_ATOMS: atom_id res chain seq x y z
N MET A 1 13.50 -0.20 -19.90
CA MET A 1 12.36 -0.87 -19.23
C MET A 1 11.19 -0.83 -20.18
N THR A 2 10.52 -1.96 -20.41
CA THR A 2 9.27 -2.00 -21.17
C THR A 2 8.16 -1.40 -20.32
N LEU A 3 7.39 -0.46 -20.88
CA LEU A 3 6.23 0.11 -20.18
C LEU A 3 5.17 -0.98 -19.95
N PRO A 4 4.41 -0.92 -18.84
CA PRO A 4 3.28 -1.83 -18.64
C PRO A 4 2.26 -1.70 -19.78
N PRO A 5 1.46 -2.74 -20.05
CA PRO A 5 0.44 -2.71 -21.10
C PRO A 5 -0.41 -1.44 -21.04
N LEU A 6 -0.63 -0.81 -22.20
CA LEU A 6 -1.47 0.38 -22.41
C LEU A 6 -0.95 1.69 -21.80
N PHE A 7 0.23 1.69 -21.17
CA PHE A 7 0.84 2.95 -20.74
C PHE A 7 1.11 3.83 -21.96
N SER A 8 0.57 5.05 -21.93
CA SER A 8 0.64 6.05 -22.99
C SER A 8 0.60 7.44 -22.37
N CYS A 9 0.59 8.50 -23.19
CA CYS A 9 0.38 9.86 -22.70
C CYS A 9 -1.01 10.07 -22.04
N HIS A 10 -1.94 9.13 -22.22
CA HIS A 10 -3.31 9.23 -21.69
C HIS A 10 -3.65 8.16 -20.64
N PHE A 11 -2.75 7.21 -20.38
CA PHE A 11 -3.00 6.12 -19.44
C PHE A 11 -1.73 5.75 -18.66
N PRO A 12 -1.80 5.59 -17.32
CA PRO A 12 -2.98 5.83 -16.49
C PRO A 12 -3.25 7.34 -16.32
N SER A 13 -4.52 7.75 -16.38
CA SER A 13 -4.98 9.10 -16.04
C SER A 13 -5.70 9.12 -14.69
N TYR A 14 -5.77 10.29 -14.08
CA TYR A 14 -6.40 10.48 -12.78
C TYR A 14 -7.07 11.86 -12.66
N MET A 15 -8.04 11.95 -11.76
CA MET A 15 -8.57 13.20 -11.23
C MET A 15 -7.87 13.51 -9.92
N LYS A 16 -7.31 14.72 -9.82
CA LYS A 16 -6.73 15.22 -8.57
C LYS A 16 -7.83 15.79 -7.68
N ASN A 17 -7.77 15.45 -6.39
CA ASN A 17 -8.61 16.03 -5.36
C ASN A 17 -7.76 16.31 -4.10
N CYS A 18 -8.31 17.08 -3.17
CA CYS A 18 -7.68 17.35 -1.89
C CYS A 18 -8.71 17.27 -0.76
N PHE A 19 -8.31 16.71 0.39
CA PHE A 19 -9.13 16.68 1.60
C PHE A 19 -8.52 17.62 2.64
N ASN A 20 -9.33 18.60 3.09
CA ASN A 20 -8.97 19.63 4.07
C ASN A 20 -7.67 20.43 3.77
N ASN A 21 -7.23 20.50 2.52
CA ASN A 21 -5.92 21.05 2.12
C ASN A 21 -4.72 20.33 2.78
N GLU A 22 -4.93 19.12 3.29
CA GLU A 22 -3.93 18.35 4.03
C GLU A 22 -3.59 17.02 3.35
N VAL A 23 -4.50 16.45 2.56
CA VAL A 23 -4.30 15.17 1.88
C VAL A 23 -4.46 15.34 0.37
N ASP A 24 -3.39 15.10 -0.38
CA ASP A 24 -3.40 15.05 -1.84
C ASP A 24 -3.92 13.68 -2.29
N ILE A 25 -4.87 13.65 -3.22
CA ILE A 25 -5.56 12.43 -3.65
C ILE A 25 -5.59 12.34 -5.17
N LEU A 26 -5.21 11.18 -5.70
CA LEU A 26 -5.29 10.84 -7.11
C LEU A 26 -6.30 9.70 -7.30
N TRP A 27 -7.47 10.04 -7.82
CA TRP A 27 -8.50 9.08 -8.21
C TRP A 27 -8.27 8.65 -9.65
N TYR A 28 -7.83 7.41 -9.87
CA TYR A 28 -7.54 6.94 -11.22
C TYR A 28 -8.82 6.63 -12.00
N GLN A 29 -8.71 6.53 -13.33
CA GLN A 29 -9.83 6.11 -14.18
C GLN A 29 -10.28 4.66 -13.88
N PRO A 30 -11.56 4.31 -14.09
CA PRO A 30 -12.14 3.01 -13.71
C PRO A 30 -11.38 1.77 -14.20
N GLU A 31 -10.73 1.86 -15.36
CA GLU A 31 -10.02 0.76 -16.00
C GLU A 31 -8.74 0.40 -15.24
N PHE A 32 -8.17 1.32 -14.45
CA PHE A 32 -6.94 1.08 -13.70
C PHE A 32 -7.26 0.61 -12.27
N THR A 33 -7.58 -0.67 -12.14
CA THR A 33 -7.91 -1.35 -10.87
C THR A 33 -7.43 -2.78 -10.88
N GLN A 34 -7.37 -3.43 -9.71
CA GLN A 34 -7.03 -4.86 -9.63
C GLN A 34 -7.95 -5.78 -10.44
N SER A 35 -9.22 -5.39 -10.63
CA SER A 35 -10.21 -6.25 -11.31
C SER A 35 -10.36 -5.95 -12.81
N ARG A 36 -9.75 -4.87 -13.30
CA ARG A 36 -9.90 -4.43 -14.71
C ARG A 36 -8.58 -4.23 -15.44
N TYR A 37 -7.46 -4.12 -14.73
CA TYR A 37 -6.14 -3.96 -15.32
C TYR A 37 -5.31 -5.24 -15.22
N PRO A 38 -4.64 -5.67 -16.31
CA PRO A 38 -4.81 -5.21 -17.68
C PRO A 38 -6.19 -5.61 -18.23
N PRO A 39 -6.67 -5.07 -19.36
CA PRO A 39 -8.00 -5.43 -19.88
C PRO A 39 -8.18 -6.93 -20.11
N GLY A 40 -9.40 -7.40 -19.87
CA GLY A 40 -9.75 -8.83 -19.94
C GLY A 40 -9.62 -9.59 -18.62
N GLN A 41 -9.24 -8.91 -17.53
CA GLN A 41 -9.27 -9.48 -16.18
C GLN A 41 -10.71 -9.70 -15.70
N LYS A 42 -10.89 -10.72 -14.86
CA LYS A 42 -12.12 -10.96 -14.10
C LYS A 42 -12.02 -10.28 -12.73
N LEU A 43 -13.10 -10.32 -11.95
CA LEU A 43 -13.09 -9.89 -10.55
C LEU A 43 -11.89 -10.52 -9.82
N SER A 44 -11.06 -9.69 -9.18
CA SER A 44 -9.86 -10.10 -8.49
C SER A 44 -9.97 -9.91 -6.99
N GLU A 45 -9.50 -10.91 -6.24
CA GLU A 45 -9.42 -10.92 -4.77
C GLU A 45 -7.94 -10.93 -4.31
N ALA A 46 -7.04 -10.43 -5.16
CA ALA A 46 -5.59 -10.47 -4.96
C ALA A 46 -5.00 -9.26 -4.18
N CYS A 47 -5.82 -8.41 -3.56
CA CYS A 47 -5.41 -7.12 -2.99
C CYS A 47 -4.22 -7.22 -2.01
N THR A 48 -4.20 -8.24 -1.13
CA THR A 48 -3.06 -8.46 -0.22
C THR A 48 -1.76 -8.74 -0.97
N LEU A 49 -1.78 -9.58 -2.00
CA LEU A 49 -0.60 -9.86 -2.84
C LEU A 49 -0.15 -8.61 -3.58
N ILE A 50 -1.08 -7.85 -4.15
CA ILE A 50 -0.79 -6.61 -4.88
C ILE A 50 -0.12 -5.60 -3.94
N CYS A 51 -0.63 -5.40 -2.73
CA CYS A 51 -0.04 -4.50 -1.74
C CYS A 51 1.41 -4.91 -1.39
N LEU A 52 1.66 -6.20 -1.15
CA LEU A 52 3.01 -6.71 -0.88
C LEU A 52 3.95 -6.54 -2.08
N LEU A 53 3.44 -6.75 -3.29
CA LEU A 53 4.19 -6.58 -4.53
C LEU A 53 4.51 -5.11 -4.84
N VAL A 54 3.64 -4.16 -4.45
CA VAL A 54 3.94 -2.72 -4.47
C VAL A 54 5.06 -2.41 -3.46
N ALA A 55 4.90 -2.86 -2.21
CA ALA A 55 5.89 -2.64 -1.14
C ALA A 55 7.29 -3.16 -1.51
N VAL A 56 7.37 -4.38 -2.04
CA VAL A 56 8.65 -5.00 -2.42
C VAL A 56 9.33 -4.26 -3.57
N ARG A 57 8.56 -3.74 -4.53
CA ARG A 57 9.08 -3.00 -5.68
C ARG A 57 9.57 -1.62 -5.30
N ILE A 58 8.83 -0.91 -4.44
CA ILE A 58 9.27 0.37 -3.85
C ILE A 58 10.59 0.16 -3.13
N SER A 59 10.67 -0.89 -2.31
CA SER A 59 11.88 -1.21 -1.56
C SER A 59 13.07 -1.56 -2.46
N ARG A 60 12.91 -2.50 -3.40
CA ARG A 60 14.00 -2.91 -4.31
C ARG A 60 14.45 -1.78 -5.23
N GLY A 61 13.52 -0.93 -5.64
CA GLY A 61 13.80 0.23 -6.47
C GLY A 61 14.32 1.44 -5.70
N ASN A 62 14.42 1.37 -4.36
CA ASN A 62 14.70 2.52 -3.49
C ASN A 62 13.88 3.76 -3.86
N VAL A 63 12.58 3.56 -4.13
CA VAL A 63 11.71 4.62 -4.64
C VAL A 63 11.36 5.58 -3.51
N SER A 64 11.78 6.83 -3.65
CA SER A 64 11.39 7.93 -2.75
C SER A 64 10.16 8.64 -3.32
N ILE A 65 9.02 8.52 -2.65
CA ILE A 65 7.75 9.13 -3.03
C ILE A 65 7.65 10.49 -2.33
N TYR A 66 8.22 11.51 -2.96
CA TYR A 66 8.13 12.89 -2.45
C TYR A 66 6.80 13.56 -2.82
N ASP A 67 6.34 13.30 -4.04
CA ASP A 67 5.10 13.80 -4.63
C ASP A 67 4.49 12.71 -5.50
N ILE A 68 3.26 12.31 -5.19
CA ILE A 68 2.55 11.25 -5.91
C ILE A 68 2.18 11.65 -7.36
N GLU A 69 2.01 12.94 -7.64
CA GLU A 69 1.66 13.43 -8.98
C GLU A 69 2.83 13.29 -9.95
N ASN A 70 4.03 13.61 -9.48
CA ASN A 70 5.25 13.59 -10.29
C ASN A 70 6.05 12.27 -10.19
N CYS A 71 5.52 11.24 -9.50
CA CYS A 71 6.17 9.94 -9.36
C CYS A 71 5.71 8.93 -10.42
N LEU A 72 6.09 9.12 -11.69
CA LEU A 72 5.75 8.18 -12.77
C LEU A 72 6.15 6.72 -12.46
N ARG A 73 7.24 6.54 -11.72
CA ARG A 73 7.72 5.23 -11.29
C ARG A 73 6.70 4.48 -10.43
N LEU A 74 5.93 5.18 -9.61
CA LEU A 74 4.90 4.58 -8.76
C LEU A 74 3.80 3.92 -9.60
N ASN A 75 3.34 4.58 -10.66
CA ASN A 75 2.32 4.04 -11.56
C ASN A 75 2.78 2.75 -12.25
N ILE A 76 4.04 2.72 -12.69
CA ILE A 76 4.64 1.51 -13.27
C ILE A 76 4.66 0.36 -12.24
N ILE A 77 5.09 0.66 -11.01
CA ILE A 77 5.13 -0.31 -9.91
C ILE A 77 3.75 -0.88 -9.62
N VAL A 78 2.74 -0.01 -9.53
CA VAL A 78 1.34 -0.40 -9.27
C VAL A 78 0.82 -1.30 -10.38
N ALA A 79 1.01 -0.92 -11.65
CA ALA A 79 0.57 -1.69 -12.80
C ALA A 79 1.20 -3.10 -12.84
N GLU A 80 2.52 -3.18 -12.65
CA GLU A 80 3.22 -4.47 -12.59
C GLU A 80 2.77 -5.34 -11.41
N ALA A 81 2.55 -4.72 -10.24
CA ALA A 81 2.08 -5.42 -9.06
C ALA A 81 0.67 -5.98 -9.24
N ILE A 82 -0.23 -5.24 -9.91
CA ILE A 82 -1.57 -5.73 -10.27
C ILE A 82 -1.46 -6.95 -11.18
N ILE A 83 -0.68 -6.86 -12.26
CA ILE A 83 -0.51 -7.96 -13.23
C ILE A 83 0.03 -9.21 -12.54
N GLU A 84 1.12 -9.08 -11.79
CA GLU A 84 1.76 -10.21 -11.12
C GLU A 84 0.88 -10.76 -10.00
N GLY A 85 0.27 -9.90 -9.18
CA GLY A 85 -0.60 -10.31 -8.07
C GLY A 85 -1.81 -11.11 -8.55
N ASN A 86 -2.49 -10.64 -9.58
CA ASN A 86 -3.60 -11.36 -10.20
C ASN A 86 -3.17 -12.71 -10.78
N THR A 87 -2.01 -12.75 -11.44
CA THR A 87 -1.47 -13.99 -12.04
C THR A 87 -1.16 -15.04 -10.97
N ILE A 88 -0.50 -14.64 -9.89
CA ILE A 88 -0.18 -15.52 -8.76
C ILE A 88 -1.47 -16.00 -8.10
N HIS A 89 -2.40 -15.10 -7.79
CA HIS A 89 -3.67 -15.44 -7.15
C HIS A 89 -4.49 -16.45 -7.97
N ALA A 90 -4.66 -16.20 -9.27
CA ALA A 90 -5.36 -17.13 -10.17
C ALA A 90 -4.69 -18.51 -10.21
N TRP A 91 -3.36 -18.57 -10.15
CA TRP A 91 -2.62 -19.83 -10.06
C TRP A 91 -2.88 -20.56 -8.73
N LEU A 92 -2.88 -19.85 -7.60
CA LEU A 92 -3.16 -20.42 -6.28
C LEU A 92 -4.56 -21.03 -6.20
N ILE A 93 -5.57 -20.30 -6.69
CA ILE A 93 -6.96 -20.78 -6.77
C ILE A 93 -7.04 -22.03 -7.66
N LYS A 94 -6.49 -21.97 -8.87
CA LYS A 94 -6.49 -23.10 -9.81
C LYS A 94 -5.82 -24.35 -9.23
N LYS A 95 -4.77 -24.16 -8.42
CA LYS A 95 -4.04 -25.25 -7.77
C LYS A 95 -4.61 -25.66 -6.42
N LYS A 96 -5.68 -24.99 -5.94
CA LYS A 96 -6.29 -25.24 -4.62
C LYS A 96 -5.28 -25.19 -3.47
N LEU A 97 -4.31 -24.27 -3.57
CA LEU A 97 -3.25 -24.12 -2.57
C LEU A 97 -3.66 -23.26 -1.38
N ILE A 98 -4.84 -22.62 -1.48
CA ILE A 98 -5.39 -21.73 -0.48
C ILE A 98 -6.83 -22.16 -0.19
N SER A 99 -7.23 -22.09 1.08
CA SER A 99 -8.56 -22.51 1.55
C SER A 99 -9.63 -21.45 1.31
N HIS A 100 -9.23 -20.17 1.27
CA HIS A 100 -10.09 -19.03 1.04
C HIS A 100 -9.48 -18.13 -0.05
N PRO A 101 -10.28 -17.51 -0.94
CA PRO A 101 -9.78 -16.53 -1.89
C PRO A 101 -9.11 -15.29 -1.29
N TYR A 102 -9.51 -14.83 -0.09
CA TYR A 102 -8.89 -13.68 0.57
C TYR A 102 -7.67 -14.17 1.35
N LEU A 103 -6.49 -13.69 0.94
CA LEU A 103 -5.24 -14.04 1.59
C LEU A 103 -4.99 -13.10 2.77
N ASN A 104 -4.69 -13.69 3.94
CA ASN A 104 -4.02 -12.96 5.02
C ASN A 104 -2.55 -12.68 4.65
N THR A 105 -1.87 -11.87 5.47
CA THR A 105 -0.48 -11.48 5.25
C THR A 105 0.47 -12.68 5.18
N GLU A 106 0.31 -13.67 6.05
CA GLU A 106 1.18 -14.85 6.12
C GLU A 106 1.08 -15.71 4.86
N ASP A 107 -0.14 -16.06 4.44
CA ASP A 107 -0.39 -16.83 3.23
C ASP A 107 0.10 -16.09 1.99
N ALA A 108 -0.12 -14.78 1.92
CA ALA A 108 0.35 -13.96 0.80
C ALA A 108 1.90 -13.91 0.74
N LEU A 109 2.60 -13.77 1.87
CA LEU A 109 4.07 -13.82 1.91
C LEU A 109 4.62 -15.19 1.55
N LYS A 110 3.97 -16.27 2.02
CA LYS A 110 4.36 -17.65 1.74
C LYS A 110 4.20 -18.02 0.27
N HIS A 111 3.12 -17.56 -0.35
CA HIS A 111 2.73 -17.98 -1.70
C HIS A 111 3.01 -16.94 -2.79
N GLY A 112 3.30 -15.68 -2.44
CA GLY A 112 3.54 -14.58 -3.37
C GLY A 112 4.89 -14.62 -4.12
N GLY A 113 5.62 -15.72 -4.00
CA GLY A 113 6.85 -15.97 -4.75
C GLY A 113 8.12 -15.44 -4.09
N LYS A 114 9.26 -15.82 -4.67
CA LYS A 114 10.60 -15.50 -4.13
C LYS A 114 10.87 -13.99 -4.04
N SER A 115 10.12 -13.17 -4.76
CA SER A 115 10.23 -11.72 -4.71
C SER A 115 9.93 -11.19 -3.31
N LEU A 116 8.90 -11.72 -2.65
CA LEU A 116 8.43 -11.23 -1.34
C LEU A 116 9.31 -11.63 -0.15
N ASN A 117 10.25 -12.57 -0.31
CA ASN A 117 11.12 -13.07 0.77
C ASN A 117 11.93 -11.99 1.50
N ILE A 118 12.10 -10.81 0.90
CA ILE A 118 12.82 -9.69 1.48
C ILE A 118 11.98 -8.87 2.48
N LEU A 119 10.65 -8.96 2.37
CA LEU A 119 9.74 -8.35 3.31
C LEU A 119 9.69 -9.19 4.58
N LYS A 120 9.76 -8.51 5.72
CA LYS A 120 9.65 -9.11 7.04
C LYS A 120 8.54 -8.41 7.78
N GLU A 121 7.61 -9.19 8.30
CA GLU A 121 6.64 -8.68 9.27
C GLU A 121 7.40 -8.26 10.53
N TRP A 122 7.08 -7.07 11.02
CA TRP A 122 7.56 -6.56 12.29
C TRP A 122 6.52 -6.77 13.39
N LYS A 123 5.27 -6.39 13.13
CA LYS A 123 4.16 -6.50 14.07
C LYS A 123 2.85 -6.75 13.36
N PHE A 124 1.98 -7.48 14.03
CA PHE A 124 0.61 -7.74 13.61
C PHE A 124 -0.32 -7.60 14.80
N ASN A 125 -1.49 -7.02 14.60
CA ASN A 125 -2.56 -7.06 15.61
C ASN A 125 -3.95 -7.01 14.97
N ILE A 126 -4.91 -7.65 15.64
CA ILE A 126 -6.33 -7.63 15.30
C ILE A 126 -7.06 -6.76 16.31
N PHE A 127 -7.77 -5.75 15.83
CA PHE A 127 -8.55 -4.81 16.61
C PHE A 127 -10.04 -5.14 16.49
N HIS A 128 -10.72 -5.21 17.64
CA HIS A 128 -12.17 -5.46 17.75
C HIS A 128 -12.86 -4.18 18.24
N GLU A 129 -12.69 -3.10 17.48
CA GLU A 129 -13.19 -1.76 17.78
C GLU A 129 -13.54 -1.03 16.48
N GLU A 130 -14.35 0.02 16.59
CA GLU A 130 -14.76 0.84 15.45
C GLU A 130 -13.56 1.53 14.81
N ILE A 131 -13.39 1.32 13.51
CA ILE A 131 -12.27 1.90 12.76
C ILE A 131 -12.28 3.44 12.80
N GLU A 132 -13.48 4.02 12.85
CA GLU A 132 -13.70 5.48 12.84
C GLU A 132 -13.03 6.18 14.02
N THR A 133 -13.06 5.57 15.21
CA THR A 133 -12.55 6.18 16.44
C THR A 133 -11.16 5.70 16.85
N SER A 134 -10.67 4.61 16.23
CA SER A 134 -9.47 3.90 16.71
C SER A 134 -8.31 3.84 15.73
N LEU A 135 -8.54 3.95 14.41
CA LEU A 135 -7.53 3.67 13.39
C LEU A 135 -6.27 4.53 13.57
N TYR A 136 -6.42 5.84 13.61
CA TYR A 136 -5.30 6.76 13.77
C TYR A 136 -4.53 6.50 15.07
N LYS A 137 -5.25 6.35 16.19
CA LYS A 137 -4.65 6.07 17.50
C LYS A 137 -3.80 4.82 17.47
N ASN A 138 -4.31 3.74 16.89
CA ASN A 138 -3.61 2.46 16.84
C ASN A 138 -2.40 2.48 15.92
N ILE A 139 -2.52 3.11 14.75
CA ILE A 139 -1.36 3.32 13.87
C ILE A 139 -0.29 4.14 14.63
N ASN A 140 -0.69 5.21 15.31
CA ASN A 140 0.25 6.10 15.98
C ASN A 140 0.99 5.41 17.14
N ILE A 141 0.35 4.47 17.87
CA ILE A 141 1.02 3.64 18.88
C ILE A 141 2.18 2.86 18.25
N PHE A 142 1.94 2.20 17.11
CA PHE A 142 3.00 1.45 16.41
C PHE A 142 4.07 2.38 15.84
N LEU A 143 3.70 3.53 15.26
CA LEU A 143 4.67 4.49 14.74
C LEU A 143 5.57 5.06 15.83
N HIS A 144 5.01 5.41 17.00
CA HIS A 144 5.79 5.85 18.15
C HIS A 144 6.80 4.81 18.61
N GLU A 145 6.46 3.52 18.52
CA GLU A 145 7.41 2.46 18.83
C GLU A 145 8.46 2.29 17.73
N TRP A 146 8.04 2.32 16.46
CA TRP A 146 8.94 2.19 15.31
C TRP A 146 10.02 3.25 15.32
N TYR A 147 9.64 4.51 15.50
CA TYR A 147 10.58 5.64 15.42
C TYR A 147 11.50 5.77 16.65
N LYS A 148 11.31 4.98 17.72
CA LYS A 148 12.30 4.87 18.81
C LYS A 148 13.55 4.12 18.37
N ASN A 149 13.41 3.13 17.49
CA ASN A 149 14.52 2.33 16.98
C ASN A 149 14.16 1.76 15.59
N PRO A 150 14.15 2.60 14.54
CA PRO A 150 13.67 2.20 13.22
C PRO A 150 14.63 1.18 12.61
N LYS A 151 14.10 0.04 12.16
CA LYS A 151 14.92 -0.96 11.45
C LYS A 151 15.23 -0.51 10.02
N CYS A 152 14.38 0.33 9.43
CA CYS A 152 14.50 0.84 8.06
C CYS A 152 13.89 2.24 7.95
N HIS A 153 14.29 2.98 6.92
CA HIS A 153 13.73 4.30 6.57
C HIS A 153 12.30 4.23 5.99
N THR A 154 11.88 3.06 5.51
CA THR A 154 10.53 2.83 4.99
C THR A 154 9.85 1.74 5.80
N LEU A 155 8.67 2.06 6.31
CA LEU A 155 7.76 1.12 6.98
C LEU A 155 6.51 0.98 6.12
N PHE A 156 6.12 -0.26 5.85
CA PHE A 156 4.88 -0.59 5.18
C PHE A 156 3.86 -1.04 6.22
N MET A 157 2.60 -0.71 6.02
CA MET A 157 1.52 -1.21 6.86
C MET A 157 0.35 -1.62 5.97
N LEU A 158 -0.09 -2.87 6.11
CA LEU A 158 -1.34 -3.32 5.56
C LEU A 158 -2.46 -3.02 6.54
N LEU A 159 -3.52 -2.38 6.07
CA LEU A 159 -4.80 -2.31 6.77
C LEU A 159 -5.75 -3.30 6.10
N ILE A 160 -6.23 -4.27 6.88
CA ILE A 160 -7.12 -5.33 6.40
C ILE A 160 -8.47 -5.20 7.10
N THR A 161 -9.54 -5.04 6.34
CA THR A 161 -10.90 -4.94 6.88
C THR A 161 -11.93 -5.33 5.81
N CYS A 162 -13.01 -6.00 6.20
CA CYS A 162 -14.12 -6.37 5.31
C CYS A 162 -13.68 -7.03 3.98
N GLY A 163 -12.66 -7.92 4.01
CA GLY A 163 -12.14 -8.60 2.82
C GLY A 163 -11.27 -7.74 1.89
N ARG A 164 -10.91 -6.53 2.33
CA ARG A 164 -10.08 -5.57 1.59
C ARG A 164 -8.76 -5.38 2.31
N THR A 165 -7.69 -5.27 1.54
CA THR A 165 -6.35 -4.93 2.01
C THR A 165 -5.88 -3.71 1.27
N ILE A 166 -5.46 -2.69 2.03
CA ILE A 166 -4.82 -1.48 1.49
C ILE A 166 -3.43 -1.29 2.10
N LEU A 167 -2.61 -0.47 1.45
CA LEU A 167 -1.22 -0.27 1.84
C LEU A 167 -0.97 1.18 2.28
N PHE A 168 -0.40 1.36 3.46
CA PHE A 168 0.27 2.58 3.87
C PHE A 168 1.78 2.42 3.73
N ILE A 169 2.43 3.47 3.24
CA ILE A 169 3.87 3.56 3.01
C ILE A 169 4.38 4.78 3.78
N PHE A 170 5.06 4.55 4.88
CA PHE A 170 5.69 5.60 5.69
C PHE A 170 7.15 5.74 5.28
N GLN A 171 7.53 6.90 4.74
CA GLN A 171 8.91 7.18 4.34
C GLN A 171 9.49 8.30 5.20
N GLN A 172 10.40 7.92 6.10
CA GLN A 172 11.05 8.87 7.00
C GLN A 172 11.89 9.90 6.24
N THR A 173 12.48 9.51 5.10
CA THR A 173 13.33 10.38 4.28
C THR A 173 12.59 11.55 3.66
N THR A 174 11.29 11.42 3.40
CA THR A 174 10.44 12.49 2.85
C THR A 174 9.47 13.06 3.89
N SER A 175 9.42 12.47 5.09
CA SER A 175 8.40 12.74 6.11
C SER A 175 6.97 12.61 5.58
N LYS A 176 6.75 11.71 4.61
CA LYS A 176 5.44 11.48 3.97
C LYS A 176 4.87 10.12 4.35
N VAL A 177 3.54 10.06 4.32
CA VAL A 177 2.77 8.82 4.30
C VAL A 177 1.97 8.77 3.02
N THR A 178 2.04 7.64 2.31
CA THR A 178 1.27 7.38 1.09
C THR A 178 0.34 6.20 1.32
N LEU A 179 -0.94 6.37 1.01
CA LEU A 179 -1.96 5.32 1.01
C LEU A 179 -2.20 4.86 -0.43
N PHE A 180 -2.27 3.55 -0.63
CA PHE A 180 -2.60 2.90 -1.90
C PHE A 180 -3.74 1.90 -1.69
N ASP A 181 -4.80 2.06 -2.47
CA ASP A 181 -5.93 1.13 -2.54
C ASP A 181 -6.19 0.73 -4.00
N SER A 182 -6.03 -0.56 -4.31
CA SER A 182 -6.14 -1.12 -5.67
C SER A 182 -7.56 -1.41 -6.15
N HIS A 183 -8.59 -1.22 -5.31
CA HIS A 183 -9.96 -1.55 -5.63
C HIS A 183 -10.62 -0.52 -6.56
N SER A 184 -11.80 -0.84 -7.09
CA SER A 184 -12.68 0.13 -7.74
C SER A 184 -13.46 0.91 -6.70
N HIS A 185 -13.61 2.22 -6.90
CA HIS A 185 -14.31 3.11 -5.96
C HIS A 185 -15.51 3.73 -6.68
N THR A 186 -16.71 3.48 -6.17
CA THR A 186 -17.95 3.95 -6.78
C THR A 186 -18.67 4.84 -5.78
N THR A 187 -18.99 6.07 -6.17
CA THR A 187 -19.92 6.93 -5.45
C THR A 187 -21.21 7.06 -6.27
N ASP A 188 -22.24 7.70 -5.70
CA ASP A 188 -23.53 7.90 -6.37
C ASP A 188 -23.41 8.59 -7.75
N ASN A 189 -22.35 9.37 -7.97
CA ASN A 189 -22.18 10.20 -9.16
C ASN A 189 -20.93 9.89 -9.98
N SER A 190 -20.06 8.98 -9.53
CA SER A 190 -18.81 8.70 -10.22
C SER A 190 -18.29 7.29 -9.97
N ASN A 191 -17.64 6.74 -11.00
CA ASN A 191 -16.83 5.53 -10.88
C ASN A 191 -15.36 5.92 -11.03
N HIS A 192 -14.55 5.45 -10.10
CA HIS A 192 -13.12 5.63 -10.07
C HIS A 192 -12.42 4.28 -9.99
N GLY A 193 -11.19 4.26 -10.50
CA GLY A 193 -10.29 3.14 -10.39
C GLY A 193 -9.64 3.08 -9.02
N LEU A 194 -8.39 2.61 -8.99
CA LEU A 194 -7.56 2.64 -7.78
C LEU A 194 -7.36 4.07 -7.28
N VAL A 195 -7.00 4.22 -6.01
CA VAL A 195 -6.69 5.53 -5.43
C VAL A 195 -5.32 5.52 -4.78
N ILE A 196 -4.59 6.62 -4.96
CA ILE A 196 -3.36 6.92 -4.23
C ILE A 196 -3.57 8.26 -3.51
N ALA A 197 -3.35 8.27 -2.20
CA ALA A 197 -3.40 9.49 -1.41
C ALA A 197 -2.08 9.70 -0.67
N GLN A 198 -1.70 10.95 -0.43
CA GLN A 198 -0.46 11.28 0.25
C GLN A 198 -0.65 12.49 1.18
N THR A 199 0.03 12.44 2.31
CA THR A 199 0.17 13.57 3.22
C THR A 199 1.51 13.51 3.96
N THR A 200 1.79 14.49 4.82
CA THR A 200 2.91 14.44 5.76
C THR A 200 2.59 13.59 6.98
N ILE A 201 3.59 13.04 7.65
CA ILE A 201 3.38 12.14 8.81
C ILE A 201 2.59 12.83 9.94
N ASP A 202 2.79 14.13 10.16
CA ASP A 202 2.06 14.91 11.16
C ASP A 202 0.57 15.10 10.84
N LYS A 203 0.16 14.83 9.60
CA LYS A 203 -1.22 14.92 9.10
C LYS A 203 -1.86 13.54 8.87
N LEU A 204 -1.27 12.48 9.42
CA LEU A 204 -1.78 11.12 9.33
C LEU A 204 -3.25 10.99 9.77
N GLU A 205 -3.66 11.72 10.81
CA GLU A 205 -5.05 11.73 11.28
C GLU A 205 -6.03 12.13 10.17
N SER A 206 -5.70 13.18 9.41
CA SER A 206 -6.51 13.65 8.29
C SER A 206 -6.57 12.64 7.14
N LEU A 207 -5.48 11.91 6.87
CA LEU A 207 -5.48 10.81 5.91
C LEU A 207 -6.38 9.65 6.35
N CYS A 208 -6.32 9.27 7.63
CA CYS A 208 -7.20 8.25 8.20
C CYS A 208 -8.67 8.68 8.11
N ASN A 209 -8.97 9.92 8.50
CA ASN A 209 -10.32 10.48 8.45
C ASN A 209 -10.87 10.51 7.03
N TRP A 210 -10.08 10.97 6.05
CA TRP A 210 -10.45 10.91 4.63
C TRP A 210 -10.76 9.47 4.19
N TYR A 211 -9.87 8.52 4.48
CA TYR A 211 -10.11 7.12 4.09
C TYR A 211 -11.40 6.57 4.71
N ILE A 212 -11.68 6.87 5.98
CA ILE A 212 -12.89 6.41 6.66
C ILE A 212 -14.15 7.04 6.04
N GLN A 213 -14.19 8.37 5.87
CA GLN A 213 -15.39 9.05 5.40
C GLN A 213 -15.60 8.85 3.90
N ASP A 214 -14.59 9.10 3.08
CA ASP A 214 -14.73 9.09 1.62
C ASP A 214 -14.63 7.69 1.03
N VAL A 215 -13.69 6.86 1.50
CA VAL A 215 -13.50 5.52 0.93
C VAL A 215 -14.44 4.51 1.58
N LEU A 216 -14.39 4.33 2.90
CA LEU A 216 -15.19 3.29 3.55
C LEU A 216 -16.70 3.62 3.54
N LYS A 217 -17.09 4.81 3.97
CA LYS A 217 -18.51 5.17 4.04
C LYS A 217 -19.07 5.56 2.67
N ASN A 218 -18.49 6.55 1.99
CA ASN A 218 -19.10 7.05 0.76
C ASN A 218 -18.96 6.08 -0.43
N CYS A 219 -17.83 5.38 -0.59
CA CYS A 219 -17.67 4.45 -1.71
C CYS A 219 -18.25 3.05 -1.45
N TYR A 220 -18.28 2.61 -0.19
CA TYR A 220 -18.61 1.22 0.12
C TYR A 220 -19.70 1.02 1.17
N ASN A 221 -20.19 2.10 1.81
CA ASN A 221 -21.15 2.03 2.91
C ASN A 221 -20.71 1.05 4.02
N ILE A 222 -19.41 1.03 4.33
CA ILE A 222 -18.81 0.13 5.31
C ILE A 222 -18.70 0.82 6.68
N HIS A 223 -19.19 0.14 7.70
CA HIS A 223 -18.95 0.45 9.11
C HIS A 223 -18.18 -0.72 9.75
N ALA A 224 -16.85 -0.63 9.75
CA ALA A 224 -16.00 -1.70 10.26
C ALA A 224 -15.77 -1.57 11.78
N ASN A 225 -16.17 -2.61 12.52
CA ASN A 225 -15.89 -2.79 13.95
C ASN A 225 -14.78 -3.82 14.22
N LYS A 226 -14.12 -4.29 13.15
CA LYS A 226 -12.98 -5.18 13.20
C LYS A 226 -12.03 -4.86 12.05
N TYR A 227 -10.75 -4.80 12.34
CA TYR A 227 -9.70 -4.64 11.34
C TYR A 227 -8.36 -5.17 11.85
N GLU A 228 -7.43 -5.37 10.93
CA GLU A 228 -6.10 -5.91 11.20
C GLU A 228 -5.05 -4.92 10.69
N LEU A 229 -3.98 -4.75 11.46
CA LEU A 229 -2.80 -3.99 11.03
C LEU A 229 -1.60 -4.93 10.98
N ALA A 230 -0.97 -5.06 9.81
CA ALA A 230 0.27 -5.80 9.63
C ALA A 230 1.37 -4.86 9.16
N PHE A 231 2.41 -4.67 9.97
CA PHE A 231 3.54 -3.80 9.68
C PHE A 231 4.70 -4.61 9.13
N LEU A 232 5.25 -4.17 8.00
CA LEU A 232 6.35 -4.84 7.31
C LEU A 232 7.48 -3.87 6.98
N TYR A 233 8.70 -4.39 6.92
CA TYR A 233 9.87 -3.66 6.44
C TYR A 233 10.70 -4.58 5.54
N SER A 234 11.64 -4.00 4.80
CA SER A 234 12.49 -4.74 3.88
C SER A 234 13.91 -4.88 4.41
N TYR A 235 14.36 -6.11 4.60
CA TYR A 235 15.66 -6.43 5.21
C TYR A 235 16.88 -5.95 4.38
N PRO A 236 16.91 -6.04 3.04
CA PRO A 236 18.04 -5.57 2.23
C PRO A 236 18.31 -4.07 2.32
N GLN A 237 17.27 -3.24 2.51
CA GLN A 237 17.45 -1.80 2.70
C GLN A 237 18.10 -1.47 4.06
N CYS A 238 17.95 -2.36 5.05
CA CYS A 238 18.57 -2.22 6.37
C CYS A 238 20.08 -2.51 6.33
N ASN A 239 20.53 -3.40 5.42
CA ASN A 239 21.94 -3.79 5.29
C ASN A 239 22.78 -2.85 4.41
N GLY A 240 22.18 -1.82 3.81
CA GLY A 240 22.90 -0.74 3.13
C GLY A 240 23.74 0.14 4.07
N HIS A 241 23.55 0.03 5.39
CA HIS A 241 24.30 0.79 6.40
C HIS A 241 25.49 0.05 7.02
N ASN A 242 26.24 -0.71 6.22
CA ASN A 242 27.54 -1.27 6.64
C ASN A 242 28.69 -1.07 5.63
N ARG A 243 28.61 -0.08 4.72
CA ARG A 243 29.76 0.35 3.88
C ARG A 243 29.87 1.85 3.66
N ILE A 244 29.45 2.66 4.62
CA ILE A 244 29.96 4.03 4.73
C ILE A 244 30.68 4.10 6.07
N SER A 245 32.00 4.25 5.97
CA SER A 245 32.96 4.29 7.05
C SER A 245 32.49 5.17 8.21
N CYS A 246 32.28 4.54 9.35
CA CYS A 246 32.27 5.20 10.63
C CYS A 246 33.71 5.57 10.99
N GLU A 247 34.28 6.60 10.37
CA GLU A 247 35.49 7.26 10.84
C GLU A 247 35.10 8.52 11.62
N CYS A 248 34.58 8.30 12.81
CA CYS A 248 34.49 9.32 13.83
C CYS A 248 34.82 8.69 15.18
N LYS A 249 36.12 8.49 15.45
CA LYS A 249 36.79 9.10 16.63
C LYS A 249 38.24 8.65 16.83
N LYS A 250 39.03 9.67 17.20
CA LYS A 250 40.34 9.70 17.88
C LYS A 250 41.52 9.46 16.93
N ILE A 251 42.50 10.36 16.91
CA ILE A 251 43.53 10.45 17.95
C ILE A 251 44.14 11.87 18.02
N LEU A 252 44.40 12.29 19.27
CA LEU A 252 45.35 13.29 19.82
C LEU A 252 45.61 14.60 19.07
#